data_AF-A0A845AA27-F1
#
_entry.id   AF-A0A845AA27-F1
#
_cell.length_a   1.000
_cell.length_b   1.000
_cell.length_c   1.000
_cell.angle_alpha   90.00
_cell.angle_beta   90.00
_cell.angle_gamma   90.00
#
_symmetry.space_group_name_H-M   'P 1'
#
loop_
_entity.id
_entity.type
_entity.pdbx_description
1 polymer ?
#
loop_
_entity_poly.entity_id
_entity_poly.type
_entity_poly.pdbx_seq_one_letter_code
_entity_poly.pdbx_strand_id
1 'polypeptide(L)'
;MVTRNKNGALTQLERSIVKALLAEGWRNQDIQALVNVGRNATINGARITEVKNDDGIRCSDEEEVEFFKIKKNSYDYKTGLNVFDDERLIRARESMILAVQVFNSPTTLFKTEVFTILANVAWTYLLHEFYERKHVNIVSSDGRSLWDLYTCVT
;
A
#
# COMPACT_ATOMS: atom_id res chain seq x y z
N MET A 1 -2.93 21.01 28.49
CA MET A 1 -2.01 20.39 27.50
C MET A 1 -2.86 19.67 26.48
N VAL A 2 -2.85 20.07 25.21
CA VAL A 2 -3.63 19.39 24.16
C VAL A 2 -2.98 18.05 23.88
N THR A 3 -3.70 16.95 24.11
CA THR A 3 -3.24 15.60 23.84
C THR A 3 -3.03 15.44 22.34
N ARG A 4 -1.77 15.39 21.89
CA ARG A 4 -1.42 15.25 20.47
C ARG A 4 -1.90 13.89 19.98
N ASN A 5 -2.78 13.86 18.97
CA ASN A 5 -3.20 12.61 18.35
C ASN A 5 -1.98 11.94 17.69
N LYS A 6 -1.64 10.73 18.12
CA LYS A 6 -0.49 9.96 17.59
C LYS A 6 -0.62 9.71 16.08
N ASN A 7 -1.85 9.64 15.57
CA ASN A 7 -2.12 9.34 14.16
C ASN A 7 -1.74 10.51 13.22
N GLY A 8 -1.65 11.73 13.74
CA GLY A 8 -1.23 12.93 13.00
C GLY A 8 0.27 13.26 13.15
N ALA A 9 1.10 12.28 13.53
CA ALA A 9 2.54 12.42 13.64
C ALA A 9 3.25 11.88 12.39
N LEU A 10 4.41 12.47 12.08
CA LEU A 10 5.35 11.93 11.09
C LEU A 10 6.07 10.71 11.66
N THR A 11 6.14 9.63 10.88
CA THR A 11 7.01 8.48 11.19
C THR A 11 8.48 8.88 11.13
N GLN A 12 9.38 8.03 11.64
CA GLN A 12 10.82 8.31 11.59
C GLN A 12 11.33 8.43 10.15
N LEU A 13 10.89 7.54 9.27
CA LEU A 13 11.18 7.58 7.84
C LEU A 13 10.62 8.85 7.18
N GLU A 14 9.37 9.23 7.50
CA GLU A 14 8.80 10.45 6.93
C GLU A 14 9.57 11.70 7.38
N ARG A 15 10.12 11.71 8.60
CA ARG A 15 10.96 12.82 9.08
C ARG A 15 12.27 12.93 8.29
N SER A 16 12.95 11.82 8.03
CA SER A 16 14.21 11.83 7.26
C SER A 16 13.97 12.25 5.80
N ILE A 17 12.87 11.79 5.20
CA ILE A 17 12.45 12.19 3.84
C ILE A 17 12.07 13.68 3.80
N VAL A 18 11.30 14.17 4.77
CA VAL A 18 10.97 15.61 4.86
C VAL A 18 12.24 16.45 4.97
N LYS A 19 13.24 16.00 5.76
CA LYS A 19 14.53 16.70 5.87
C LYS A 19 15.27 16.73 4.54
N ALA A 20 15.25 15.62 3.78
CA ALA A 20 15.83 15.55 2.44
C ALA A 20 15.14 16.49 1.44
N LEU A 21 13.80 16.49 1.40
CA LEU A 21 13.03 17.39 0.53
C LEU A 21 13.25 18.87 0.86
N LEU A 22 13.43 19.21 2.14
CA LEU A 22 13.79 20.56 2.57
C LEU A 22 15.19 20.96 2.07
N ALA A 23 16.15 20.03 2.08
CA ALA A 23 17.49 20.25 1.52
C ALA A 23 17.46 20.39 -0.02
N GLU A 24 16.56 19.68 -0.71
CA GLU A 24 16.29 19.84 -2.15
C GLU A 24 15.58 21.19 -2.49
N GLY A 25 15.17 21.97 -1.49
CA GLY A 25 14.53 23.28 -1.69
C GLY A 25 13.02 23.23 -1.92
N TRP A 26 12.35 22.12 -1.61
CA TRP A 26 10.88 22.04 -1.72
C TRP A 26 10.20 23.00 -0.75
N ARG A 27 9.05 23.56 -1.16
CA ARG A 27 8.25 24.42 -0.27
C ARG A 27 7.53 23.56 0.77
N ASN A 28 7.38 24.07 1.99
CA ASN A 28 6.70 23.37 3.08
C ASN A 28 5.28 22.89 2.71
N GLN A 29 4.55 23.66 1.88
CA GLN A 29 3.20 23.32 1.42
C GLN A 29 3.21 22.10 0.48
N ASP A 30 4.19 22.04 -0.43
CA ASP A 30 4.31 20.92 -1.38
C ASP A 30 4.70 19.63 -0.64
N ILE A 31 5.62 19.73 0.33
CA ILE A 31 6.00 18.59 1.19
C ILE A 31 4.80 18.11 2.01
N GLN A 32 4.05 19.04 2.61
CA GLN A 32 2.85 18.69 3.37
C GLN A 32 1.81 17.98 2.48
N ALA A 33 1.59 18.48 1.26
CA ALA A 33 0.68 17.86 0.30
C ALA A 33 1.12 16.43 -0.05
N LEU A 34 2.40 16.24 -0.41
CA LEU A 34 2.97 14.94 -0.76
C LEU A 34 2.84 13.92 0.39
N VAL A 35 3.21 14.31 1.61
CA VAL A 35 3.13 13.43 2.78
C VAL A 35 1.69 13.04 3.08
N ASN A 36 0.74 13.97 2.91
CA ASN A 36 -0.68 13.75 3.18
C ASN A 36 -1.39 12.82 2.18
N VAL A 37 -0.80 12.54 1.02
CA VAL A 37 -1.36 11.58 0.06
C VAL A 37 -1.49 10.21 0.73
N GLY A 38 -2.72 9.67 0.70
CA GLY A 38 -3.08 8.35 1.24
C GLY A 38 -3.10 8.24 2.77
N ARG A 39 -3.07 9.35 3.52
CA ARG A 39 -3.15 9.31 4.99
C ARG A 39 -4.59 9.33 5.50
N ASN A 40 -4.89 8.45 6.45
CA ASN A 40 -6.14 8.51 7.23
C ASN A 40 -6.23 9.77 8.12
N ALA A 41 -5.09 10.23 8.64
CA ALA A 41 -4.97 11.44 9.45
C ALA A 41 -3.89 12.35 8.86
N THR A 42 -4.32 13.53 8.42
CA THR A 42 -3.42 14.52 7.82
C THR A 42 -2.51 15.14 8.86
N ILE A 43 -1.33 15.54 8.40
CA ILE A 43 -0.40 16.36 9.17
C ILE A 43 -0.61 17.84 8.86
N ASN A 44 -0.34 18.67 9.86
CA ASN A 44 -0.31 20.12 9.72
C ASN A 44 1.11 20.58 9.37
N GLY A 45 1.24 21.73 8.69
CA GLY A 45 2.53 22.31 8.30
C GLY A 45 3.50 22.53 9.47
N ALA A 46 2.99 22.69 10.70
CA ALA A 46 3.81 22.75 11.91
C ALA A 46 4.73 21.53 12.08
N ARG A 47 4.34 20.34 11.60
CA ARG A 47 5.18 19.14 11.63
C ARG A 47 6.41 19.25 10.73
N ILE A 48 6.27 19.92 9.59
CA ILE A 48 7.38 20.19 8.67
C ILE A 48 8.34 21.21 9.31
N THR A 49 7.79 22.23 9.98
CA THR A 49 8.60 23.21 10.72
C THR A 49 9.36 22.58 11.89
N GLU A 50 8.74 21.65 12.63
CA GLU A 50 9.41 20.88 13.69
C GLU A 50 10.63 20.12 13.12
N VAL A 51 10.49 19.46 11.96
CA VAL A 51 11.61 18.75 11.29
C VAL A 51 12.67 19.72 10.76
N LYS A 52 12.26 20.88 10.24
CA LYS A 52 13.19 21.90 9.75
C LYS A 52 14.17 22.34 10.83
N ASN A 53 13.67 22.55 12.05
CA ASN A 53 14.44 23.06 13.19
C ASN A 53 15.21 21.97 13.95
N ASP A 54 15.00 20.69 13.64
CA ASP A 54 15.66 19.57 14.31
C ASP A 54 16.85 19.08 13.49
N ASP A 55 18.05 19.42 13.94
CA ASP A 55 19.32 19.07 13.28
C ASP A 55 19.79 17.64 13.58
N GLY A 56 19.14 16.94 14.51
CA GLY A 56 19.45 15.54 14.84
C GLY A 56 18.88 14.53 13.82
N ILE A 57 18.01 14.99 12.91
CA ILE A 57 17.38 14.12 11.91
C ILE A 57 18.33 13.91 10.74
N ARG A 58 18.79 12.67 10.57
CA ARG A 58 19.57 12.26 9.40
C ARG A 58 18.71 12.37 8.14
N CYS A 59 19.31 12.93 7.08
CA CYS A 59 18.73 12.98 5.74
C CYS A 59 18.64 11.57 5.15
N SER A 60 17.51 11.24 4.53
CA SER A 60 17.39 10.04 3.69
C SER A 60 18.25 10.17 2.43
N ASP A 61 18.64 9.03 1.88
CA ASP A 61 19.38 8.95 0.61
C ASP A 61 18.45 9.28 -0.57
N GLU A 62 19.02 9.72 -1.70
CA GLU A 62 18.25 10.17 -2.87
C GLU A 62 17.30 9.09 -3.41
N GLU A 63 17.77 7.83 -3.46
CA GLU A 63 16.97 6.68 -3.90
C GLU A 63 15.72 6.47 -3.01
N GLU A 64 15.85 6.64 -1.69
CA GLU A 64 14.75 6.46 -0.74
C GLU A 64 13.70 7.57 -0.90
N VAL A 65 14.16 8.80 -1.17
CA VAL A 65 13.29 9.94 -1.46
C VAL A 65 12.54 9.74 -2.78
N GLU A 66 13.23 9.27 -3.82
CA GLU A 66 12.62 8.98 -5.12
C GLU A 66 11.58 7.86 -5.00
N PHE A 67 11.93 6.76 -4.32
CA PHE A 67 11.00 5.68 -4.05
C PHE A 67 9.76 6.17 -3.30
N PHE A 68 9.93 7.04 -2.30
CA PHE A 68 8.80 7.63 -1.58
C PHE A 68 7.91 8.48 -2.50
N LYS A 69 8.50 9.30 -3.37
CA LYS A 69 7.75 10.09 -4.37
C LYS A 69 6.94 9.16 -5.29
N ILE A 70 7.56 8.11 -5.82
CA ILE A 70 6.90 7.09 -6.68
C ILE A 70 5.76 6.42 -5.92
N LYS A 71 6.02 5.99 -4.69
CA LYS A 71 5.01 5.35 -3.83
C LYS A 71 3.81 6.26 -3.60
N LYS A 72 4.03 7.53 -3.25
CA LYS A 72 2.94 8.51 -3.05
C LYS A 72 2.16 8.79 -4.34
N ASN A 73 2.84 8.90 -5.47
CA ASN A 73 2.20 9.11 -6.78
C ASN A 73 1.37 7.90 -7.26
N SER A 74 1.67 6.71 -6.77
CA SER A 74 0.96 5.47 -7.11
C SER A 74 -0.33 5.24 -6.30
N TYR A 75 -0.76 6.24 -5.51
CA TYR A 75 -2.01 6.18 -4.76
C TYR A 75 -3.21 6.47 -5.69
N ASP A 76 -4.16 5.54 -5.74
CA ASP A 76 -5.38 5.69 -6.52
C ASP A 76 -6.49 6.34 -5.68
N TYR A 77 -6.88 7.56 -6.04
CA TYR A 77 -7.94 8.30 -5.35
C TYR A 77 -9.34 7.70 -5.51
N LYS A 78 -9.59 6.88 -6.54
CA LYS A 78 -10.91 6.25 -6.73
C LYS A 78 -11.09 5.06 -5.80
N THR A 79 -10.05 4.25 -5.65
CA THR A 79 -10.12 2.99 -4.88
C THR A 79 -9.54 3.12 -3.48
N GLY A 80 -8.72 4.14 -3.23
CA GLY A 80 -8.00 4.34 -1.98
C GLY A 80 -6.83 3.37 -1.78
N LEU A 81 -6.43 2.65 -2.83
CA LEU A 81 -5.36 1.64 -2.78
C LEU A 81 -4.04 2.18 -3.31
N ASN A 82 -2.95 1.61 -2.83
CA ASN A 82 -1.60 1.86 -3.30
C ASN A 82 -0.95 0.56 -3.81
N VAL A 83 -0.27 0.61 -4.96
CA VAL A 83 0.37 -0.59 -5.55
C VAL A 83 1.40 -1.23 -4.62
N PHE A 84 2.11 -0.43 -3.80
CA PHE A 84 3.15 -0.92 -2.91
C PHE A 84 2.62 -1.47 -1.58
N ASP A 85 1.50 -0.94 -1.09
CA ASP A 85 0.93 -1.33 0.21
C ASP A 85 -0.22 -2.34 0.07
N ASP A 86 -0.99 -2.27 -1.02
CA ASP A 86 -2.23 -3.02 -1.25
C ASP A 86 -2.12 -3.95 -2.47
N GLU A 87 -0.91 -4.40 -2.81
CA GLU A 87 -0.63 -5.20 -4.00
C GLU A 87 -1.57 -6.41 -4.14
N ARG A 88 -1.79 -7.15 -3.04
CA ARG A 88 -2.66 -8.33 -3.03
C ARG A 88 -4.11 -7.98 -3.29
N LEU A 89 -4.63 -6.88 -2.75
CA LEU A 89 -6.01 -6.44 -3.01
C LEU A 89 -6.20 -6.05 -4.47
N ILE A 90 -5.23 -5.34 -5.04
CA ILE A 90 -5.26 -4.97 -6.46
C ILE A 90 -5.26 -6.25 -7.31
N ARG A 91 -4.36 -7.20 -7.04
CA ARG A 91 -4.32 -8.48 -7.74
C ARG A 91 -5.59 -9.30 -7.58
N ALA A 92 -6.19 -9.30 -6.39
CA ALA A 92 -7.46 -9.98 -6.13
C ALA A 92 -8.58 -9.39 -7.00
N ARG A 93 -8.68 -8.05 -7.04
CA ARG A 93 -9.66 -7.33 -7.85
C ARG A 93 -9.48 -7.61 -9.34
N GLU A 94 -8.26 -7.43 -9.87
CA GLU A 94 -7.98 -7.64 -11.28
C GLU A 94 -8.22 -9.10 -11.70
N SER A 95 -7.87 -10.07 -10.85
CA SER A 95 -8.11 -11.50 -11.10
C SER A 95 -9.61 -11.81 -11.21
N MET A 96 -10.44 -11.25 -10.34
CA MET A 96 -11.89 -11.45 -10.40
C MET A 96 -12.52 -10.74 -11.61
N ILE A 97 -12.08 -9.52 -11.94
CA ILE A 97 -12.53 -8.81 -13.15
C ILE A 97 -12.24 -9.66 -14.39
N LEU A 98 -11.02 -10.19 -14.50
CA LEU A 98 -10.63 -11.05 -15.61
C LEU A 98 -11.46 -12.35 -15.64
N ALA A 99 -11.72 -12.97 -14.48
CA ALA A 99 -12.57 -14.15 -14.38
C ALA A 99 -13.95 -13.88 -15.02
N VAL A 100 -14.60 -12.78 -14.62
CA VAL A 100 -15.93 -12.39 -15.12
C VAL A 100 -15.88 -12.06 -16.61
N GLN A 101 -14.84 -11.38 -17.09
CA GLN A 101 -14.67 -11.08 -18.51
C GLN A 101 -14.56 -12.35 -19.36
N VAL A 102 -13.73 -13.31 -18.94
CA VAL A 102 -13.57 -14.60 -19.64
C VAL A 102 -14.87 -15.40 -19.63
N PHE A 103 -15.58 -15.44 -18.49
CA PHE A 103 -16.83 -16.18 -18.38
C PHE A 103 -17.95 -15.64 -19.28
N ASN A 104 -17.98 -14.32 -19.51
CA ASN A 104 -18.96 -13.67 -20.37
C ASN A 104 -18.53 -13.61 -21.85
N SER A 105 -17.31 -14.03 -22.18
CA SER A 105 -16.86 -14.08 -23.57
C SER A 105 -17.57 -15.20 -24.33
N PRO A 106 -18.30 -14.91 -25.42
CA PRO A 106 -19.01 -15.92 -26.20
C PRO A 106 -18.07 -16.80 -27.03
N THR A 107 -16.83 -16.36 -27.26
CA THR A 107 -15.83 -17.08 -28.08
C THR A 107 -15.03 -18.09 -27.25
N THR A 108 -15.05 -17.99 -25.92
CA THR A 108 -14.25 -18.86 -25.06
C THR A 108 -15.03 -20.13 -24.71
N LEU A 109 -14.52 -21.28 -25.15
CA LEU A 109 -15.11 -22.58 -24.85
C LEU A 109 -14.75 -23.07 -23.43
N PHE A 110 -13.49 -22.85 -22.99
CA PHE A 110 -12.96 -23.29 -21.69
C PHE A 110 -13.13 -22.22 -20.60
N LYS A 111 -14.34 -21.67 -20.49
CA LYS A 111 -14.59 -20.45 -19.68
C LYS A 111 -14.91 -20.73 -18.22
N THR A 112 -15.55 -21.86 -17.91
CA THR A 112 -15.97 -22.21 -16.55
C THR A 112 -14.75 -22.56 -15.70
N GLU A 113 -13.81 -23.30 -16.27
CA GLU A 113 -12.58 -23.72 -15.62
C GLU A 113 -11.64 -22.54 -15.41
N VAL A 114 -11.46 -21.68 -16.42
CA VAL A 114 -10.67 -20.45 -16.28
C VAL A 114 -11.28 -19.51 -15.25
N PHE A 115 -12.62 -19.35 -15.25
CA PHE A 115 -13.31 -18.60 -14.21
C PHE A 115 -12.99 -19.15 -12.81
N THR A 116 -13.10 -20.46 -12.64
CA THR A 116 -12.86 -21.12 -11.34
C THR A 116 -11.42 -20.93 -10.86
N ILE A 117 -10.44 -21.05 -11.76
CA ILE A 117 -9.02 -20.84 -11.44
C ILE A 117 -8.79 -19.38 -11.01
N LEU A 118 -9.25 -18.40 -11.80
CA LEU A 118 -9.05 -16.98 -11.50
C LEU A 118 -9.82 -16.54 -10.25
N ALA A 119 -11.01 -17.10 -10.01
CA ALA A 119 -11.78 -16.85 -8.80
C ALA A 119 -11.04 -17.36 -7.56
N ASN A 120 -10.45 -18.55 -7.60
CA ASN A 120 -9.62 -19.06 -6.50
C ASN A 120 -8.41 -18.15 -6.24
N VAL A 121 -7.69 -17.72 -7.29
CA VAL A 121 -6.58 -16.77 -7.16
C VAL A 121 -7.05 -15.47 -6.50
N ALA A 122 -8.20 -14.93 -6.92
CA ALA A 122 -8.75 -13.71 -6.35
C ALA A 122 -9.07 -13.85 -4.85
N TRP A 123 -9.75 -14.92 -4.47
CA TRP A 123 -10.10 -15.19 -3.07
C TRP A 123 -8.87 -15.47 -2.20
N THR A 124 -7.88 -16.21 -2.69
CA THR A 124 -6.63 -16.46 -1.97
C THR A 124 -5.91 -15.14 -1.64
N TYR A 125 -5.74 -14.24 -2.62
CA TYR A 125 -5.11 -12.95 -2.37
C TYR A 125 -5.93 -12.08 -1.39
N LEU A 126 -7.26 -12.07 -1.52
CA LEU A 126 -8.13 -11.31 -0.63
C LEU A 126 -8.05 -11.80 0.82
N LEU A 127 -8.07 -13.12 1.03
CA LEU A 127 -7.97 -13.73 2.36
C LEU A 127 -6.59 -13.51 2.97
N HIS A 128 -5.53 -13.63 2.17
CA HIS A 128 -4.17 -13.36 2.64
C HIS A 128 -4.03 -11.93 3.16
N GLU A 129 -4.53 -10.95 2.41
CA GLU A 129 -4.55 -9.56 2.87
C GLU A 129 -5.37 -9.41 4.16
N PHE A 130 -6.57 -9.98 4.21
CA PHE A 130 -7.48 -9.84 5.34
C PHE A 130 -6.87 -10.37 6.64
N TYR A 131 -6.24 -11.54 6.60
CA TYR A 131 -5.60 -12.12 7.78
C TYR A 131 -4.30 -11.41 8.17
N GLU A 132 -3.52 -10.94 7.20
CA GLU A 132 -2.33 -10.13 7.46
C GLU A 132 -2.68 -8.82 8.19
N ARG A 133 -3.72 -8.12 7.76
CA ARG A 133 -4.23 -6.91 8.44
C ARG A 133 -4.76 -7.18 9.85
N LYS A 134 -5.22 -8.41 10.11
CA LYS A 134 -5.64 -8.86 11.46
C LYS A 134 -4.50 -9.42 12.30
N HIS A 135 -3.27 -9.42 11.78
CA HIS A 135 -2.09 -10.01 12.42
C HIS A 135 -2.27 -11.50 12.77
N VAL A 136 -3.04 -12.23 11.95
CA VAL A 136 -3.19 -13.68 12.08
C VAL A 136 -2.15 -14.35 11.19
N ASN A 137 -1.29 -15.18 11.78
CA ASN A 137 -0.29 -15.91 11.00
C ASN A 137 -0.98 -17.02 10.18
N ILE A 138 -0.85 -16.90 8.86
CA ILE A 138 -1.40 -17.85 7.89
C ILE A 138 -0.35 -18.79 7.31
N VAL A 139 0.93 -18.60 7.66
CA VAL A 139 2.05 -19.41 7.15
C VAL A 139 2.36 -20.51 8.16
N SER A 140 2.32 -21.75 7.68
CA SER A 140 2.67 -22.94 8.47
C SER A 140 4.18 -23.03 8.67
N SER A 141 4.63 -23.94 9.54
CA SER A 141 6.06 -24.22 9.79
C SER A 141 6.84 -24.53 8.51
N ASP A 142 6.15 -25.09 7.51
CA ASP A 142 6.74 -25.56 6.26
C ASP A 142 6.84 -24.45 5.19
N GLY A 143 6.54 -23.20 5.56
CA GLY A 143 6.57 -22.03 4.66
C GLY A 143 5.37 -21.92 3.71
N ARG A 144 4.43 -22.87 3.77
CA ARG A 144 3.19 -22.88 3.01
C ARG A 144 2.11 -22.05 3.69
N SER A 145 1.29 -21.37 2.90
CA SER A 145 0.13 -20.67 3.45
C SER A 145 -1.04 -21.63 3.63
N LEU A 146 -1.90 -21.35 4.62
CA LEU A 146 -3.11 -22.12 4.94
C LEU A 146 -4.06 -22.30 3.74
N TRP A 147 -3.92 -21.48 2.69
CA TRP A 147 -4.77 -21.45 1.50
C TRP A 147 -3.96 -21.56 0.20
N ASP A 148 -2.85 -22.30 0.23
CA ASP A 148 -2.08 -22.58 -0.97
C ASP A 148 -2.99 -23.20 -2.04
N LEU A 149 -2.86 -22.72 -3.29
CA LEU A 149 -3.66 -23.19 -4.43
C LEU A 149 -3.61 -24.73 -4.59
N TYR A 150 -2.51 -25.36 -4.17
CA TYR A 150 -2.38 -26.82 -4.14
C TYR A 150 -3.43 -27.50 -3.25
N THR A 151 -3.70 -26.95 -2.07
CA THR A 151 -4.71 -27.46 -1.12
C THR A 151 -6.15 -27.09 -1.48
N CYS A 152 -6.37 -26.05 -2.29
CA CYS A 152 -7.71 -25.66 -2.73
C CYS A 152 -8.20 -26.40 -3.99
N VAL A 153 -7.28 -26.96 -4.78
CA VAL A 153 -7.59 -27.66 -6.05
C VAL A 153 -7.61 -29.19 -5.89
N THR A 154 -7.17 -29.71 -4.74
CA THR A 154 -7.28 -31.14 -4.36
C THR A 154 -8.49 -31.39 -3.48
#